data_AF-A0AAV1UZK2-F1
#
_entry.id   AF-A0AAV1UZK2-F1
#
_cell.length_a   1.000
_cell.length_b   1.000
_cell.length_c   1.000
_cell.angle_alpha   90.00
_cell.angle_beta   90.00
_cell.angle_gamma   90.00
#
_symmetry.space_group_name_H-M   'P 1'
#
loop_
_entity.id
_entity.type
_entity.pdbx_description
1 polymer ?
#
loop_
_entity_poly.entity_id
_entity_poly.type
_entity_poly.pdbx_seq_one_letter_code
_entity_poly.pdbx_strand_id
1 'polypeptide(L)'
;MAAKYGLMLHQMDVKTAFLNGSLNEDIYMDQPDGYLDATQPDYVCKLKRSLYGLKQSPRMWNQTIDGFMIKMGFKKCESDHCIYIKRDDQDMILVVLYVDDLILASSNNELLKSTKMALSKRFEMTDLGELDYFLGMEIKNDRKTGMVTVQQTKFLKSVLTKFRNG
;
A
#
# COMPACT_ATOMS: atom_id res chain seq x y z
N MET A 1 13.05 -19.37 9.35
CA MET A 1 12.70 -20.28 8.24
C MET A 1 12.14 -19.48 7.05
N ALA A 2 12.91 -18.52 6.50
CA ALA A 2 12.53 -17.75 5.31
C ALA A 2 12.95 -18.42 3.98
N ALA A 3 13.62 -19.57 4.06
CA ALA A 3 14.33 -20.18 2.93
C ALA A 3 13.51 -21.20 2.10
N LYS A 4 12.17 -21.13 2.06
CA LYS A 4 11.38 -22.12 1.29
C LYS A 4 10.94 -21.68 -0.11
N TYR A 5 11.11 -20.41 -0.49
CA TYR A 5 10.67 -19.93 -1.81
C TYR A 5 11.60 -18.96 -2.55
N GLY A 6 12.76 -18.57 -2.00
CA GLY A 6 13.75 -17.74 -2.72
C GLY A 6 13.19 -16.41 -3.25
N LEU A 7 12.18 -15.84 -2.58
CA LEU A 7 11.52 -14.61 -3.02
C LEU A 7 12.39 -13.41 -2.65
N MET A 8 12.56 -12.50 -3.61
CA MET A 8 13.18 -11.18 -3.39
C MET A 8 12.19 -10.29 -2.66
N LEU A 9 12.64 -9.67 -1.57
CA LEU A 9 11.83 -8.80 -0.74
C LEU A 9 12.27 -7.36 -0.90
N HIS A 10 11.34 -6.47 -1.22
CA HIS A 10 11.61 -5.04 -1.34
C HIS A 10 10.55 -4.23 -0.62
N GLN A 11 10.93 -3.05 -0.15
CA GLN A 11 10.01 -2.08 0.43
C GLN A 11 9.90 -0.86 -0.48
N MET A 12 8.68 -0.37 -0.63
CA MET A 12 8.39 0.94 -1.20
C MET A 12 7.51 1.72 -0.23
N ASP A 13 7.66 3.02 -0.22
CA ASP A 13 6.85 3.96 0.56
C ASP A 13 6.10 4.88 -0.41
N VAL A 14 4.81 5.12 -0.18
CA VAL A 14 4.06 6.10 -0.95
C VAL A 14 4.13 7.46 -0.25
N LYS A 15 4.64 8.46 -0.97
CA LYS A 15 4.59 9.83 -0.47
C LYS A 15 3.15 10.33 -0.55
N THR A 16 2.66 10.86 0.57
CA THR A 16 1.35 11.51 0.65
C THR A 16 0.17 10.62 0.26
N ALA A 17 0.10 9.39 0.80
CA ALA A 17 -1.00 8.44 0.54
C ALA A 17 -2.39 9.08 0.56
N PHE A 18 -2.63 9.96 1.53
CA PHE A 18 -3.92 10.64 1.69
C PHE A 18 -4.21 11.67 0.61
N LEU A 19 -3.21 12.33 0.01
CA LEU A 19 -3.44 13.29 -1.08
C LEU A 19 -3.81 12.61 -2.41
N ASN A 20 -3.63 11.29 -2.52
CA ASN A 20 -3.94 10.54 -3.73
C ASN A 20 -5.43 10.17 -3.87
N GLY A 21 -6.22 10.33 -2.80
CA GLY A 21 -7.66 10.14 -2.80
C GLY A 21 -8.40 11.34 -3.39
N SER A 22 -9.28 11.09 -4.36
CA SER A 22 -10.28 12.09 -4.76
C SER A 22 -11.39 12.10 -3.72
N LEU A 23 -11.76 13.29 -3.24
CA LEU A 23 -12.87 13.42 -2.30
C LEU A 23 -14.19 13.23 -3.05
N ASN A 24 -14.98 12.23 -2.64
CA ASN A 24 -16.32 12.00 -3.18
C ASN A 24 -17.38 12.90 -2.51
N GLU A 25 -17.00 13.61 -1.45
CA GLU A 25 -17.86 14.51 -0.68
C GLU A 25 -17.22 15.89 -0.63
N ASP A 26 -18.06 16.92 -0.62
CA ASP A 26 -17.61 18.30 -0.45
C ASP A 26 -17.22 18.53 1.02
N ILE A 27 -15.93 18.43 1.30
CA ILE A 27 -15.36 18.74 2.62
C ILE A 27 -14.88 20.19 2.60
N TYR A 28 -15.37 20.96 3.56
CA TYR A 28 -14.93 22.32 3.84
C TYR A 28 -14.15 22.34 5.14
N MET A 29 -13.11 23.18 5.21
CA MET A 29 -12.36 23.43 6.44
C MET A 29 -12.21 24.93 6.65
N ASP A 30 -12.00 25.33 7.90
CA ASP A 30 -11.63 26.71 8.22
C ASP A 30 -10.32 27.08 7.51
N GLN A 31 -10.17 28.37 7.24
CA GLN A 31 -8.95 28.90 6.65
C GLN A 31 -7.75 28.57 7.56
N PRO A 32 -6.69 27.94 7.02
CA PRO A 32 -5.55 27.56 7.83
C PRO A 32 -4.80 28.80 8.34
N ASP A 33 -4.23 28.67 9.54
CA ASP A 33 -3.38 29.70 10.14
C ASP A 33 -2.26 30.09 9.17
N GLY A 34 -2.13 31.39 8.88
CA GLY A 34 -1.18 31.92 7.91
C GLY A 34 -1.69 32.06 6.47
N TYR A 35 -2.94 31.66 6.19
CA TYR A 35 -3.62 31.83 4.89
C TYR A 35 -5.00 32.50 5.01
N LEU A 36 -5.24 33.19 6.12
CA LEU A 36 -6.47 33.94 6.38
C LEU A 36 -6.60 35.10 5.39
N ASP A 37 -7.68 35.09 4.61
CA ASP A 37 -8.10 36.23 3.80
C ASP A 37 -8.69 37.30 4.71
N ALA A 38 -7.95 38.39 4.91
CA ALA A 38 -8.38 39.51 5.75
C ALA A 38 -9.65 40.21 5.23
N THR A 39 -9.99 40.04 3.94
CA THR A 39 -11.21 40.60 3.35
C THR A 39 -12.42 39.68 3.49
N GLN A 40 -12.19 38.39 3.71
CA GLN A 40 -13.21 37.35 3.79
C GLN A 40 -12.89 36.38 4.96
N PRO A 41 -12.93 36.86 6.22
CA PRO A 41 -12.51 36.06 7.38
C PRO A 41 -13.43 34.86 7.66
N ASP A 42 -14.71 34.95 7.28
CA ASP A 42 -15.70 33.89 7.52
C ASP A 42 -15.74 32.82 6.41
N TYR A 43 -14.86 32.91 5.41
CA TYR A 43 -14.84 31.94 4.33
C TYR A 43 -14.20 30.63 4.77
N VAL A 44 -14.64 29.54 4.14
CA VAL A 44 -14.13 28.19 4.34
C VAL A 44 -13.48 27.67 3.06
N CYS A 45 -12.39 26.93 3.21
CA CYS A 45 -11.68 26.30 2.11
C CYS A 45 -12.35 24.98 1.72
N LYS A 46 -12.72 24.84 0.44
CA LYS A 46 -13.16 23.55 -0.11
C LYS A 46 -11.95 22.68 -0.44
N LEU A 47 -11.86 21.52 0.18
CA LEU A 47 -10.80 20.56 -0.10
C LEU A 47 -11.03 19.86 -1.44
N LYS A 48 -10.01 19.89 -2.30
CA LYS A 48 -10.01 19.19 -3.59
C LYS A 48 -9.41 17.79 -3.53
N ARG A 49 -8.66 17.48 -2.46
CA ARG A 49 -7.97 16.21 -2.18
C ARG A 49 -8.01 15.94 -0.68
N SER A 50 -7.96 14.65 -0.30
CA SER A 50 -7.96 14.26 1.12
C SER A 50 -6.67 14.68 1.83
N LEU A 51 -6.77 15.29 3.01
CA LEU A 51 -5.64 15.69 3.85
C LEU A 51 -5.38 14.68 4.97
N TYR A 52 -4.18 14.72 5.56
CA TYR A 52 -3.90 14.04 6.83
C TYR A 52 -4.89 14.53 7.91
N GLY A 53 -5.44 13.61 8.71
CA GLY A 53 -6.37 13.94 9.80
C GLY A 53 -7.87 13.87 9.45
N LEU A 54 -8.25 13.81 8.16
CA LEU A 54 -9.65 13.55 7.82
C LEU A 54 -9.98 12.06 8.04
N LYS A 55 -11.10 11.79 8.71
CA LYS A 55 -11.61 10.43 8.96
C LYS A 55 -11.77 9.60 7.66
N GLN A 56 -11.98 10.26 6.53
CA GLN A 56 -12.21 9.62 5.22
C GLN A 56 -10.92 9.30 4.45
N SER A 57 -9.80 9.95 4.75
CA SER A 57 -8.56 9.83 3.98
C SER A 57 -8.02 8.40 3.89
N PRO A 58 -7.97 7.60 4.98
CA PRO A 58 -7.49 6.22 4.89
C PRO A 58 -8.38 5.33 4.01
N ARG A 59 -9.70 5.57 4.02
CA ARG A 59 -10.65 4.81 3.19
C ARG A 59 -10.48 5.16 1.72
N MET A 60 -10.36 6.45 1.39
CA MET A 60 -10.17 6.91 0.00
C MET A 60 -8.85 6.41 -0.58
N TRP A 61 -7.78 6.43 0.23
CA TRP A 61 -6.51 5.85 -0.15
C TRP A 61 -6.65 4.35 -0.45
N ASN A 62 -7.23 3.59 0.48
CA ASN A 62 -7.43 2.14 0.31
C ASN A 62 -8.21 1.82 -0.98
N GLN A 63 -9.31 2.53 -1.24
CA GLN A 63 -10.08 2.35 -2.49
C GLN A 63 -9.28 2.69 -3.75
N THR A 64 -8.47 3.75 -3.70
CA THR A 64 -7.66 4.21 -4.84
C THR A 64 -6.60 3.18 -5.22
N ILE A 65 -5.84 2.69 -4.23
CA ILE A 65 -4.81 1.69 -4.46
C ILE A 65 -5.40 0.33 -4.78
N ASP A 66 -6.49 -0.09 -4.12
CA ASP A 66 -7.20 -1.34 -4.42
C ASP A 66 -7.64 -1.40 -5.89
N GLY A 67 -8.30 -0.34 -6.37
CA GLY A 67 -8.71 -0.24 -7.77
C GLY A 67 -7.54 -0.27 -8.75
N PHE A 68 -6.38 0.28 -8.38
CA PHE A 68 -5.18 0.22 -9.20
C PHE A 68 -4.57 -1.19 -9.23
N MET A 69 -4.46 -1.85 -8.07
CA MET A 69 -3.94 -3.21 -7.97
C MET A 69 -4.78 -4.21 -8.78
N ILE A 70 -6.11 -4.10 -8.70
CA ILE A 70 -7.04 -4.91 -9.50
C ILE A 70 -6.82 -4.66 -11.01
N LYS A 71 -6.69 -3.39 -11.43
CA LYS A 71 -6.39 -3.05 -12.84
C LYS A 71 -5.05 -3.60 -13.33
N MET A 72 -4.06 -3.73 -12.44
CA MET A 72 -2.78 -4.38 -12.76
C MET A 72 -2.87 -5.91 -12.84
N GLY A 73 -4.04 -6.49 -12.57
CA GLY A 73 -4.28 -7.94 -12.59
C GLY A 73 -3.94 -8.65 -11.29
N PHE A 74 -3.80 -7.93 -10.18
CA PHE A 74 -3.68 -8.55 -8.86
C PHE A 74 -5.03 -9.04 -8.36
N LYS A 75 -5.02 -10.16 -7.65
CA LYS A 75 -6.15 -10.66 -6.87
C LYS A 75 -5.93 -10.30 -5.40
N LYS A 76 -6.95 -9.72 -4.79
CA LYS A 76 -6.95 -9.42 -3.35
C LYS A 76 -7.15 -10.72 -2.57
N CYS A 77 -6.43 -10.89 -1.47
CA CYS A 77 -6.66 -12.02 -0.58
C CYS A 77 -7.98 -11.84 0.18
N GLU A 78 -8.78 -12.90 0.24
CA GLU A 78 -10.07 -12.88 0.96
C GLU A 78 -9.88 -12.90 2.48
N SER A 79 -8.80 -13.53 2.95
CA SER A 79 -8.49 -13.63 4.38
C SER A 79 -7.84 -12.36 4.93
N ASP A 80 -7.21 -11.56 4.07
CA ASP A 80 -6.61 -10.27 4.45
C ASP A 80 -6.64 -9.28 3.28
N HIS A 81 -7.44 -8.23 3.44
CA HIS A 81 -7.64 -7.16 2.47
C HIS A 81 -6.42 -6.25 2.24
N CYS A 82 -5.34 -6.44 2.99
CA CYS A 82 -4.08 -5.74 2.78
C CYS A 82 -3.11 -6.50 1.86
N ILE A 83 -3.48 -7.72 1.43
CA ILE A 83 -2.61 -8.57 0.61
C ILE A 83 -3.15 -8.68 -0.81
N TYR A 84 -2.26 -8.46 -1.77
CA TYR A 84 -2.51 -8.60 -3.21
C TYR A 84 -1.54 -9.64 -3.79
N ILE A 85 -2.06 -10.53 -4.61
CA ILE A 85 -1.30 -11.62 -5.21
C ILE A 85 -1.52 -11.61 -6.72
N LYS A 86 -0.44 -11.60 -7.48
CA LYS A 86 -0.45 -11.82 -8.93
C LYS A 86 0.48 -12.99 -9.22
N ARG A 87 -0.01 -13.96 -9.98
CA ARG A 87 0.79 -15.10 -10.39
C ARG A 87 0.39 -15.62 -11.76
N ASP A 88 1.33 -16.27 -12.40
CA ASP A 88 1.12 -17.19 -13.50
C ASP A 88 1.70 -18.57 -13.12
N ASP A 89 1.89 -19.47 -14.10
CA ASP A 89 2.36 -20.83 -13.85
C ASP A 89 3.83 -20.89 -13.39
N GLN A 90 4.62 -19.86 -13.68
CA GLN A 90 6.05 -19.80 -13.41
C GLN A 90 6.39 -18.82 -12.28
N ASP A 91 5.79 -17.64 -12.31
CA ASP A 91 6.14 -16.50 -11.50
C ASP A 91 5.02 -16.02 -10.59
N MET A 92 5.40 -15.43 -9.47
CA MET A 92 4.51 -14.88 -8.46
C MET A 92 5.08 -13.61 -7.89
N ILE A 93 4.19 -12.64 -7.67
CA ILE A 93 4.46 -11.47 -6.85
C ILE A 93 3.33 -11.24 -5.87
N LEU A 94 3.72 -10.89 -4.65
CA LEU A 94 2.85 -10.57 -3.55
C LEU A 94 3.15 -9.15 -3.10
N VAL A 95 2.11 -8.34 -2.92
CA VAL A 95 2.20 -6.96 -2.44
C VAL A 95 1.37 -6.85 -1.18
N VAL A 96 2.01 -6.44 -0.10
CA VAL A 96 1.35 -6.18 1.18
C VAL A 96 1.30 -4.68 1.39
N LEU A 97 0.10 -4.15 1.57
CA LEU A 97 -0.15 -2.74 1.80
C LEU A 97 -0.41 -2.49 3.29
N TYR A 98 0.36 -1.60 3.90
CA TYR A 98 0.11 -1.12 5.25
C TYR A 98 0.18 0.40 5.29
N VAL A 99 -0.99 1.04 5.17
CA VAL A 99 -1.12 2.51 5.14
C VAL A 99 -0.21 3.11 4.05
N ASP A 100 0.98 3.61 4.42
CA ASP A 100 1.94 4.26 3.53
C ASP A 100 3.03 3.29 3.01
N ASP A 101 3.22 2.15 3.68
CA ASP A 101 4.22 1.15 3.32
C ASP A 101 3.67 0.08 2.37
N LEU A 102 4.46 -0.26 1.35
CA LEU A 102 4.26 -1.39 0.46
C LEU A 102 5.43 -2.36 0.55
N ILE A 103 5.15 -3.62 0.83
CA ILE A 103 6.14 -4.69 0.84
C ILE A 103 5.88 -5.60 -0.34
N LEU A 104 6.88 -5.75 -1.21
CA LEU A 104 6.82 -6.56 -2.41
C LEU A 104 7.67 -7.80 -2.21
N ALA A 105 7.08 -8.98 -2.46
CA ALA A 105 7.77 -10.26 -2.46
C ALA A 105 7.59 -10.91 -3.83
N SER A 106 8.65 -11.06 -4.61
CA SER A 106 8.60 -11.57 -5.99
C SER A 106 9.52 -12.76 -6.20
N SER A 107 9.09 -13.74 -7.00
CA SER A 107 9.96 -14.83 -7.49
C SER A 107 10.82 -14.41 -8.68
N ASN A 108 10.49 -13.29 -9.33
CA ASN A 108 11.12 -12.83 -10.57
C ASN A 108 11.46 -11.33 -10.50
N ASN A 109 12.69 -10.98 -10.91
CA ASN A 109 13.20 -9.62 -10.82
C ASN A 109 12.54 -8.66 -11.83
N GLU A 110 12.21 -9.14 -13.03
CA GLU A 110 11.48 -8.35 -14.03
C GLU A 110 10.04 -8.09 -13.57
N LEU A 111 9.39 -9.08 -12.94
CA LEU A 111 8.07 -8.92 -12.36
C LEU A 111 8.08 -7.91 -11.20
N LEU A 112 9.11 -7.95 -10.37
CA LEU A 112 9.34 -6.98 -9.31
C LEU A 112 9.52 -5.57 -9.91
N LYS A 113 10.48 -5.40 -10.82
CA LYS A 113 10.83 -4.10 -11.41
C LYS A 113 9.67 -3.47 -12.17
N SER A 114 8.93 -4.26 -12.95
CA SER A 114 7.74 -3.79 -13.66
C SER A 114 6.62 -3.36 -12.70
N THR A 115 6.43 -4.08 -11.60
CA THR A 115 5.46 -3.71 -10.55
C THR A 115 5.87 -2.40 -9.86
N LYS A 116 7.14 -2.26 -9.47
CA LYS A 116 7.66 -1.01 -8.90
C LYS A 116 7.46 0.16 -9.85
N MET A 117 7.79 0.00 -11.13
CA MET A 117 7.64 1.03 -12.14
C MET A 117 6.18 1.43 -12.34
N ALA A 118 5.25 0.47 -12.35
CA ALA A 118 3.84 0.76 -12.46
C ALA A 118 3.30 1.53 -11.24
N LEU A 119 3.72 1.15 -10.02
CA LEU A 119 3.39 1.88 -8.80
C LEU A 119 3.95 3.31 -8.84
N SER A 120 5.24 3.49 -9.15
CA SER A 120 5.89 4.80 -9.27
C SER A 120 5.34 5.67 -10.39
N LYS A 121 4.75 5.08 -11.43
CA LYS A 121 4.08 5.83 -12.50
C LYS A 121 2.73 6.37 -12.05
N ARG A 122 2.02 5.65 -11.17
CA ARG A 122 0.68 6.03 -10.71
C ARG A 122 0.71 6.90 -9.46
N PHE A 123 1.65 6.65 -8.57
CA PHE A 123 1.79 7.28 -7.27
C PHE A 123 3.22 7.79 -7.10
N GLU A 124 3.39 8.84 -6.30
CA GLU A 124 4.72 9.29 -5.91
C GLU A 124 5.30 8.28 -4.91
N MET A 125 6.23 7.46 -5.37
CA MET A 125 6.80 6.37 -4.57
C MET A 125 8.28 6.59 -4.29
N THR A 126 8.72 6.19 -3.10
CA THR A 126 10.13 6.03 -2.73
C THR A 126 10.45 4.53 -2.69
N ASP A 127 11.45 4.09 -3.46
CA ASP A 127 11.96 2.71 -3.35
C ASP A 127 12.98 2.67 -2.21
N LEU A 128 12.65 1.91 -1.15
CA LEU A 128 13.51 1.76 0.02
C LEU A 128 14.48 0.59 -0.11
N GLY A 129 14.47 -0.10 -1.27
CA GLY A 129 15.44 -1.14 -1.59
C GLY A 129 15.06 -2.52 -1.05
N GLU A 130 16.06 -3.38 -0.95
CA GLU A 130 15.91 -4.76 -0.49
C GLU A 130 15.68 -4.82 1.02
N LEU A 131 14.84 -5.76 1.46
CA LEU A 131 14.61 -6.03 2.87
C LEU A 131 15.35 -7.31 3.27
N ASP A 132 16.36 -7.17 4.13
CA ASP A 132 17.17 -8.29 4.63
C ASP A 132 16.36 -9.33 5.42
N TYR A 133 15.26 -8.90 6.04
CA TYR A 133 14.41 -9.80 6.81
C TYR A 133 12.97 -9.31 6.89
N PHE A 134 12.04 -10.22 6.61
CA PHE A 134 10.62 -10.02 6.83
C PHE A 134 10.08 -11.21 7.65
N LEU A 135 9.79 -10.96 8.93
CA LEU A 135 9.49 -12.01 9.91
C LEU A 135 8.06 -12.53 9.76
N GLY A 136 7.94 -13.79 9.35
CA GLY A 136 6.81 -14.66 9.69
C GLY A 136 5.55 -14.48 8.86
N MET A 137 5.70 -14.19 7.57
CA MET A 137 4.70 -14.60 6.57
C MET A 137 5.03 -16.00 6.06
N GLU A 138 4.15 -16.95 6.35
CA GLU A 138 4.20 -18.27 5.72
C GLU A 138 3.29 -18.24 4.49
N ILE A 139 3.90 -18.22 3.31
CA ILE A 139 3.17 -18.32 2.04
C ILE A 139 3.14 -19.80 1.66
N LYS A 140 1.97 -20.42 1.77
CA LYS A 140 1.71 -21.76 1.22
C LYS A 140 1.11 -21.60 -0.16
N ASN A 141 1.90 -21.92 -1.18
CA ASN A 141 1.44 -21.93 -2.56
C ASN A 141 1.11 -23.37 -2.96
N ASP A 142 -0.19 -23.68 -3.03
CA ASP A 142 -0.67 -24.91 -3.63
C ASP A 142 -0.85 -24.71 -5.14
N ARG A 143 0.15 -25.18 -5.90
CA ARG A 143 0.15 -25.09 -7.36
C ARG A 143 -0.92 -25.97 -8.03
N LYS A 144 -1.45 -27.00 -7.34
CA LYS A 144 -2.46 -27.91 -7.92
C LYS A 144 -3.86 -27.33 -7.84
N THR A 145 -4.21 -26.75 -6.70
CA THR A 145 -5.51 -26.09 -6.50
C THR A 145 -5.49 -24.64 -6.92
N GLY A 146 -4.30 -24.08 -7.10
CA GLY A 146 -4.13 -22.66 -7.32
C GLY A 146 -4.43 -21.83 -6.08
N MET A 147 -4.42 -22.41 -4.88
CA MET A 147 -4.64 -21.69 -3.64
C MET A 147 -3.32 -21.11 -3.11
N VAL A 148 -3.30 -19.82 -2.79
CA VAL A 148 -2.20 -19.21 -2.04
C VAL A 148 -2.71 -18.83 -0.67
N THR A 149 -2.23 -19.53 0.35
CA THR A 149 -2.53 -19.20 1.75
C THR A 149 -1.38 -18.41 2.32
N VAL A 150 -1.68 -17.23 2.85
CA VAL A 150 -0.71 -16.42 3.57
C VAL A 150 -1.07 -16.46 5.05
N GLN A 151 -0.20 -16.99 5.89
CA GLN A 151 -0.38 -16.99 7.34
C GLN A 151 0.48 -15.89 7.97
N GLN A 152 -0.18 -14.99 8.71
CA GLN A 152 0.39 -13.74 9.25
C GLN A 152 0.55 -13.73 10.78
N THR A 153 0.98 -14.83 11.41
CA THR A 153 1.06 -14.87 12.88
C THR A 153 2.09 -13.91 13.49
N LYS A 154 3.07 -13.39 12.72
CA LYS A 154 4.08 -12.43 13.22
C LYS A 154 4.16 -11.09 12.46
N PHE A 155 3.53 -10.98 11.28
CA PHE A 155 3.55 -9.78 10.43
C PHE A 155 2.96 -8.53 11.10
N LEU A 156 1.74 -8.65 11.65
CA LEU A 156 1.06 -7.55 12.36
C LEU A 156 1.91 -7.02 13.52
N LYS A 157 2.62 -7.90 14.23
CA LYS A 157 3.46 -7.51 15.36
C LYS A 157 4.72 -6.76 14.92
N SER A 158 5.41 -7.19 13.86
CA SER A 158 6.65 -6.52 13.43
C SER A 158 6.43 -5.14 12.83
N VAL A 159 5.32 -4.95 12.10
CA VAL A 159 4.91 -3.62 11.63
C VAL A 159 4.65 -2.71 12.83
N LEU A 160 3.87 -3.18 13.82
CA LEU A 160 3.64 -2.45 15.07
C LEU A 160 4.93 -2.15 15.86
N THR A 161 5.92 -3.04 15.86
CA THR A 161 7.20 -2.80 16.55
C THR A 161 8.05 -1.74 15.86
N LYS A 162 8.03 -1.66 14.53
CA LYS A 162 8.77 -0.62 13.76
C LYS A 162 8.24 0.79 14.08
N PHE A 163 6.95 0.93 14.37
CA PHE A 163 6.31 2.20 14.75
C PHE A 163 6.38 2.54 16.24
N ARG A 164 6.83 1.63 17.11
CA ARG A 164 6.88 1.86 18.57
C ARG A 164 8.20 2.44 19.08
N ASN A 165 9.20 2.56 18.20
CA ASN A 165 10.52 3.12 18.49
C ASN A 165 10.82 4.38 17.65
N GLY A 166 9.79 5.10 17.20
CA GLY A 166 9.89 6.42 16.54
C GLY A 166 9.36 7.51 17.44
#